data_AF-A0A8J5M7K5-F1
#
_entry.id   AF-A0A8J5M7K5-F1
#
_cell.length_a   1.000
_cell.length_b   1.000
_cell.length_c   1.000
_cell.angle_alpha   90.00
_cell.angle_beta   90.00
_cell.angle_gamma   90.00
#
_symmetry.space_group_name_H-M   'P 1'
#
loop_
_entity.id
_entity.type
_entity.pdbx_description
1 polymer ?
#
loop_
_entity_poly.entity_id
_entity_poly.type
_entity_poly.pdbx_seq_one_letter_code
_entity_poly.pdbx_strand_id
1 'polypeptide(L)'
;MSNHVLTRNTVAYKEAVKATEQIESPAIGFARPSDFQGPTSGNSAIIKQNNTQLQLLVQITEILKGIQADLKIIAEQTKKGVQTTSIPDDLVDKLKNLSLGPVDKLKEPRGKLRVFKNPYKILKEEQEKLKQ
;
A
#
# COMPACT_ATOMS: atom_id res chain seq x y z
N MET A 1 22.50 5.58 -16.30
CA MET A 1 23.26 6.85 -16.41
C MET A 1 22.46 7.79 -17.30
N SER A 2 22.13 8.98 -16.83
CA SER A 2 21.44 10.01 -17.62
C SER A 2 22.41 10.68 -18.58
N ASN A 3 21.98 10.88 -19.84
CA ASN A 3 22.74 11.59 -20.87
C ASN A 3 21.95 12.84 -21.28
N HIS A 4 22.62 13.97 -21.51
CA HIS A 4 22.01 15.23 -21.92
C HIS A 4 21.06 15.09 -23.13
N VAL A 5 21.36 14.18 -24.07
CA VAL A 5 20.49 13.89 -25.23
C VAL A 5 19.15 13.30 -24.80
N LEU A 6 19.16 12.36 -23.85
CA LEU A 6 17.93 11.77 -23.31
C LEU A 6 17.19 12.79 -22.46
N THR A 7 17.90 13.54 -21.62
CA THR A 7 17.33 14.58 -20.74
C THR A 7 16.62 15.66 -21.53
N ARG A 8 17.17 16.10 -22.68
CA ARG A 8 16.55 17.11 -23.56
C ARG A 8 15.15 16.70 -24.05
N ASN A 9 14.89 15.40 -24.14
CA ASN A 9 13.63 14.86 -24.63
C ASN A 9 12.58 14.68 -23.54
N THR A 10 12.96 14.80 -22.26
CA THR A 10 12.02 14.66 -21.13
C THR A 10 11.00 15.80 -21.11
N VAL A 11 9.81 15.49 -20.59
CA VAL A 11 8.70 16.45 -20.48
C VAL A 11 9.07 17.63 -19.58
N ALA A 12 9.58 17.34 -18.37
CA ALA A 12 10.00 18.36 -17.41
C ALA A 12 11.01 19.35 -18.01
N TYR A 13 11.99 18.83 -18.77
CA TYR A 13 12.97 19.68 -19.44
C TYR A 13 12.37 20.59 -20.50
N LYS A 14 11.49 20.06 -21.37
CA LYS A 14 10.82 20.84 -22.40
C LYS A 14 9.92 21.91 -21.81
N GLU A 15 9.21 21.59 -20.74
CA GLU A 15 8.38 22.54 -20.01
C GLU A 15 9.23 23.64 -19.36
N ALA A 16 10.38 23.29 -18.76
CA ALA A 16 11.27 24.27 -18.18
C ALA A 16 11.81 25.25 -19.22
N VAL A 17 12.26 24.76 -20.38
CA VAL A 17 12.72 25.62 -21.50
C VAL A 17 11.56 26.49 -22.02
N LYS A 18 10.36 25.93 -22.16
CA LYS A 18 9.18 26.68 -22.62
C LYS A 18 8.77 27.78 -21.62
N ALA A 19 8.87 27.50 -20.32
CA ALA A 19 8.53 28.48 -19.28
C ALA A 19 9.50 29.67 -19.28
N THR A 20 10.79 29.41 -19.52
CA THR A 20 11.81 30.47 -19.55
C THR A 20 11.83 31.27 -20.85
N GLU A 21 11.15 30.80 -21.90
CA GLU A 21 10.97 31.52 -23.17
C GLU A 21 10.27 32.87 -22.98
N GLN A 22 9.39 32.98 -21.98
CA GLN A 22 8.69 34.23 -21.65
C GLN A 22 9.57 35.27 -20.97
N ILE A 23 10.68 34.84 -20.34
CA ILE A 23 11.63 35.73 -19.66
C ILE A 23 12.53 36.37 -20.71
N GLU A 24 13.17 35.54 -21.54
CA GLU A 24 14.06 36.02 -22.60
C GLU A 24 14.17 34.99 -23.72
N SER A 25 13.74 35.39 -24.93
CA SER A 25 13.81 34.56 -26.14
C SER A 25 15.17 34.70 -26.85
N PRO A 26 15.69 33.64 -27.50
CA PRO A 26 15.28 32.24 -27.30
C PRO A 26 15.70 31.73 -25.92
N ALA A 27 14.90 30.86 -25.30
CA ALA A 27 15.31 30.14 -24.11
C ALA A 27 16.43 29.14 -24.43
N ILE A 28 17.37 29.01 -23.51
CA ILE A 28 18.56 28.17 -23.70
C ILE A 28 18.65 27.15 -22.57
N GLY A 29 18.79 25.89 -22.97
CA GLY A 29 19.12 24.78 -22.09
C GLY A 29 20.54 24.29 -22.34
N PHE A 30 20.74 23.00 -22.66
CA PHE A 30 22.06 22.49 -23.02
C PHE A 30 22.49 23.16 -24.32
N ALA A 31 23.64 23.84 -24.29
CA ALA A 31 24.15 24.59 -25.41
C ALA A 31 25.66 24.38 -25.54
N ARG A 32 26.17 24.40 -26.77
CA ARG A 32 27.61 24.28 -27.01
C ARG A 32 28.21 25.69 -27.00
N PRO A 33 29.32 25.92 -26.29
CA PRO A 33 29.98 27.23 -26.29
C PRO A 33 30.37 27.71 -27.69
N SER A 34 30.69 26.78 -28.60
CA SER A 34 31.01 27.06 -30.00
C SER A 34 29.89 27.74 -30.77
N ASP A 35 28.64 27.61 -30.32
CA ASP A 35 27.46 28.18 -30.99
C ASP A 35 27.26 29.67 -30.62
N PHE A 36 28.00 30.21 -29.63
CA PHE A 36 27.83 31.58 -29.11
C PHE A 36 29.11 32.42 -29.25
N GLN A 37 29.59 32.59 -30.48
CA GLN A 37 30.81 33.35 -30.75
C GLN A 37 30.54 34.86 -30.79
N GLY A 38 31.11 35.57 -29.83
CA GLY A 38 30.96 37.01 -29.66
C GLY A 38 31.38 37.44 -28.26
N PRO A 39 31.75 38.73 -28.06
CA PRO A 39 32.27 39.20 -26.77
C PRO A 39 31.27 39.05 -25.62
N THR A 40 29.97 39.14 -25.91
CA THR A 40 28.88 39.13 -24.92
C THR A 40 27.87 38.00 -25.10
N SER A 41 27.91 37.28 -26.24
CA SER A 41 26.96 36.21 -26.58
C SER A 41 27.06 35.03 -25.61
N GLY A 42 28.27 34.69 -25.17
CA GLY A 42 28.48 33.64 -24.17
C GLY A 42 27.82 33.97 -22.83
N ASN A 43 27.97 35.21 -22.36
CA ASN A 43 27.37 35.65 -21.09
C ASN A 43 25.84 35.66 -21.16
N SER A 44 25.26 36.14 -22.27
CA SER A 44 23.80 36.07 -22.48
C SER A 44 23.32 34.62 -22.48
N ALA A 45 24.05 33.71 -23.14
CA ALA A 45 23.71 32.29 -23.15
C ALA A 45 23.75 31.66 -21.75
N ILE A 46 24.76 32.00 -20.93
CA ILE A 46 24.87 31.54 -19.54
C ILE A 46 23.69 32.03 -18.71
N ILE A 47 23.31 33.31 -18.83
CA ILE A 47 22.17 33.88 -18.09
C ILE A 47 20.89 33.11 -18.44
N LYS A 48 20.64 32.87 -19.73
CA LYS A 48 19.49 32.10 -20.21
C LYS A 48 19.51 30.65 -19.72
N GLN A 49 20.68 30.01 -19.70
CA GLN A 49 20.85 28.67 -19.11
C GLN A 49 20.53 28.65 -17.62
N ASN A 50 20.99 29.66 -16.87
CA ASN A 50 20.72 29.78 -15.44
C ASN A 50 19.22 29.92 -15.17
N ASN A 51 18.49 30.68 -15.99
CA ASN A 51 17.03 30.76 -15.88
C ASN A 51 16.38 29.37 -16.03
N THR A 52 16.79 28.59 -17.03
CA THR A 52 16.28 27.23 -17.24
C THR A 52 16.64 26.29 -16.09
N GLN A 53 17.85 26.41 -15.52
CA GLN A 53 18.26 25.64 -14.34
C GLN A 53 17.43 25.98 -13.11
N LEU A 54 17.19 27.27 -12.85
CA LEU A 54 16.34 27.72 -11.75
C LEU A 54 14.92 27.19 -11.90
N GLN A 55 14.36 27.23 -13.12
CA GLN A 55 13.02 26.69 -13.39
C GLN A 55 12.94 25.18 -13.09
N LEU A 56 13.95 24.41 -13.48
CA LEU A 56 14.03 22.98 -13.16
C LEU A 56 14.12 22.74 -11.65
N LEU A 57 14.90 23.56 -10.92
CA LEU A 57 14.99 23.47 -9.47
C LEU A 57 13.65 23.78 -8.80
N VAL A 58 12.94 24.81 -9.27
CA VAL A 58 11.59 25.14 -8.78
C VAL A 58 10.65 23.95 -8.96
N GLN A 59 10.61 23.35 -10.16
CA GLN A 59 9.80 22.15 -10.42
C GLN A 59 10.14 20.99 -9.47
N ILE A 60 11.43 20.74 -9.22
CA ILE A 60 11.86 19.72 -8.25
C ILE A 60 11.36 20.06 -6.84
N THR A 61 11.45 21.32 -6.41
CA THR A 61 10.96 21.72 -5.09
C THR A 61 9.45 21.58 -4.95
N GLU A 62 8.68 21.82 -6.01
CA GLU A 62 7.23 21.61 -6.03
C GLU A 62 6.87 20.13 -5.92
N ILE A 63 7.56 19.27 -6.68
CA ILE A 63 7.39 17.81 -6.59
C ILE A 63 7.73 17.32 -5.17
N LEU A 64 8.82 17.81 -4.58
CA LEU A 64 9.20 17.44 -3.20
C LEU A 64 8.15 17.90 -2.17
N LYS A 65 7.59 19.10 -2.33
CA LYS A 65 6.49 19.58 -1.47
C LYS A 65 5.25 18.69 -1.60
N GLY A 66 4.92 18.27 -2.83
CA GLY A 66 3.84 17.32 -3.10
C GLY A 66 4.05 15.98 -2.39
N ILE A 67 5.23 15.38 -2.57
CA ILE A 67 5.60 14.12 -1.91
C ILE A 67 5.54 14.26 -0.38
N GLN A 68 6.05 15.36 0.18
CA GLN A 68 5.98 15.61 1.62
C GLN A 68 4.54 15.74 2.13
N ALA A 69 3.64 16.35 1.35
CA ALA A 69 2.22 16.42 1.68
C ALA A 69 1.57 15.04 1.65
N ASP A 70 1.84 14.24 0.61
CA ASP A 70 1.33 12.88 0.48
C ASP A 70 1.79 11.98 1.64
N LEU A 71 3.06 12.08 2.03
CA LEU A 71 3.60 11.35 3.17
C LEU A 71 2.92 11.74 4.50
N LYS A 72 2.59 13.03 4.68
CA LYS A 72 1.84 13.47 5.88
C LYS A 72 0.43 12.88 5.89
N ILE A 73 -0.26 12.90 4.75
CA ILE A 73 -1.60 12.30 4.62
C ILE A 73 -1.56 10.81 4.95
N ILE A 74 -0.60 10.07 4.39
CA ILE A 74 -0.41 8.63 4.65
C ILE A 74 -0.08 8.39 6.13
N ALA A 75 0.78 9.22 6.74
CA ALA A 75 1.12 9.11 8.16
C ALA A 75 -0.10 9.37 9.07
N GLU A 76 -0.98 10.29 8.70
CA GLU A 76 -2.22 10.54 9.43
C GLU A 76 -3.25 9.41 9.26
N GLN A 77 -3.39 8.89 8.04
CA GLN A 77 -4.27 7.75 7.76
C GLN A 77 -3.81 6.48 8.48
N THR A 78 -2.50 6.21 8.51
CA THR A 78 -1.96 5.07 9.26
C THR A 78 -2.15 5.23 10.77
N LYS A 79 -1.98 6.44 11.33
CA LYS A 79 -2.32 6.69 12.75
C LYS A 79 -3.80 6.46 13.05
N LYS A 80 -4.70 6.86 12.16
CA LYS A 80 -6.15 6.58 12.28
C LYS A 80 -6.46 5.09 12.10
N GLY A 81 -5.76 4.40 11.20
CA GLY A 81 -5.89 2.95 11.00
C GLY A 81 -5.37 2.11 12.17
N VAL A 82 -4.30 2.53 12.85
CA VAL A 82 -3.78 1.85 14.05
C VAL A 82 -4.80 1.89 15.20
N GLN A 83 -5.61 2.94 15.33
CA GLN A 83 -6.70 2.97 16.33
C GLN A 83 -7.79 1.91 16.08
N THR A 84 -7.89 1.33 14.89
CA THR A 84 -8.84 0.25 14.60
C THR A 84 -8.28 -1.16 14.86
N THR A 85 -7.01 -1.28 15.25
CA THR A 85 -6.38 -2.59 15.57
C THR A 85 -6.57 -3.04 17.01
N SER A 86 -7.00 -2.16 17.92
CA SER A 86 -7.63 -2.62 19.16
C SER A 86 -9.06 -3.01 18.80
N ILE A 87 -9.32 -4.31 18.67
CA ILE A 87 -10.69 -4.82 18.63
C ILE A 87 -11.41 -4.20 19.84
N PRO A 88 -12.48 -3.40 19.65
CA PRO A 88 -13.24 -2.85 20.75
C PRO A 88 -13.63 -3.98 21.71
N ASP A 89 -13.35 -3.84 23.00
CA ASP A 89 -13.69 -4.87 24.00
C ASP A 89 -15.19 -5.24 23.94
N ASP A 90 -16.03 -4.28 23.56
CA ASP A 90 -17.46 -4.45 23.33
C ASP A 90 -17.78 -5.46 22.19
N LEU A 91 -16.96 -5.53 21.13
CA LEU A 91 -17.09 -6.57 20.09
C LEU A 91 -16.62 -7.93 20.58
N VAL A 92 -15.59 -7.98 21.43
CA VAL A 92 -15.10 -9.22 22.04
C VAL A 92 -16.18 -9.79 22.97
N ASP A 93 -16.82 -8.96 23.78
CA ASP A 93 -17.88 -9.38 24.70
C ASP A 93 -19.17 -9.77 23.98
N LYS A 94 -19.53 -9.10 22.89
CA LYS A 94 -20.65 -9.49 22.02
C LYS A 94 -20.39 -10.82 21.32
N LEU A 95 -19.16 -11.07 20.86
CA LEU A 95 -18.77 -12.35 20.22
C LEU A 95 -18.68 -13.51 21.22
N LYS A 96 -18.18 -13.29 22.43
CA LYS A 96 -18.15 -14.31 23.50
C LYS A 96 -19.54 -14.84 23.84
N ASN A 97 -20.56 -13.98 23.77
CA ASN A 97 -21.95 -14.33 24.07
C ASN A 97 -22.74 -14.77 22.83
N LEU A 98 -22.12 -14.78 21.64
CA LEU A 98 -22.78 -15.17 20.41
C LEU A 98 -22.82 -16.71 20.30
N SER A 99 -23.87 -17.31 20.88
CA SER A 99 -24.17 -18.73 20.67
C SER A 99 -25.07 -18.88 19.44
N LEU A 100 -24.57 -19.51 18.37
CA LEU A 100 -25.29 -19.72 17.10
C LEU A 100 -26.39 -20.81 17.17
N GLY A 101 -26.89 -21.12 18.36
CA GLY A 101 -27.95 -22.10 18.57
C GLY A 101 -27.87 -22.74 19.95
N PRO A 102 -28.83 -23.62 20.29
CA PRO A 102 -28.78 -24.40 21.52
C PRO A 102 -27.51 -25.26 21.56
N VAL A 103 -26.75 -25.15 22.65
CA VAL A 103 -25.51 -25.91 22.93
C VAL A 103 -25.78 -27.41 23.06
N ASP A 104 -27.04 -27.78 23.25
CA ASP A 104 -27.51 -29.16 23.21
C ASP A 104 -27.47 -29.67 21.77
N LYS A 105 -26.30 -30.20 21.38
CA LYS A 105 -26.20 -31.13 20.25
C LYS A 105 -27.35 -32.12 20.36
N LEU A 106 -28.27 -32.09 19.40
CA LEU A 106 -29.35 -33.05 19.29
C LEU A 106 -28.75 -34.46 19.44
N LYS A 107 -29.06 -35.14 20.54
CA LYS A 107 -28.56 -36.50 20.78
C LYS A 107 -29.02 -37.37 19.62
N GLU A 108 -28.06 -37.84 18.83
CA GLU A 108 -28.36 -38.76 17.74
C GLU A 108 -29.11 -39.98 18.32
N PRO A 109 -30.25 -40.38 17.72
CA PRO A 109 -31.00 -41.52 18.20
C PRO A 109 -30.12 -42.76 18.07
N ARG A 110 -29.93 -43.48 19.18
CA ARG A 110 -29.15 -44.72 19.19
C ARG A 110 -29.74 -45.70 18.17
N GLY A 111 -28.89 -46.19 17.26
CA GLY A 111 -29.29 -47.15 16.23
C GLY A 111 -29.82 -48.46 16.82
N LYS A 112 -30.67 -49.17 16.06
CA LYS A 112 -31.21 -50.49 16.45
C LYS A 112 -30.10 -51.54 16.39
N LEU A 113 -29.69 -52.06 17.55
CA LEU A 113 -28.73 -53.15 17.66
C LEU A 113 -29.35 -54.45 17.13
N ARG A 114 -28.88 -54.94 15.98
CA ARG A 114 -29.30 -56.23 15.42
C ARG A 114 -28.39 -57.34 15.94
N VAL A 115 -28.89 -58.14 16.87
CA VAL A 115 -28.16 -59.23 17.51
C VAL A 115 -29.04 -60.48 17.53
N PHE A 116 -28.43 -61.64 17.32
CA PHE A 116 -29.12 -62.94 17.26
C PHE A 116 -29.77 -63.33 18.59
N LYS A 117 -29.16 -62.91 19.71
CA LYS A 117 -29.69 -63.08 21.07
C LYS A 117 -29.56 -61.77 21.83
N ASN A 118 -30.50 -61.52 22.74
CA ASN A 118 -30.49 -60.32 23.57
C ASN A 118 -29.25 -60.36 24.51
N PRO A 119 -28.31 -59.40 24.43
CA PRO A 119 -27.06 -59.42 25.17
C PRO A 119 -27.25 -59.41 26.69
N TYR A 120 -28.36 -58.83 27.18
CA TYR A 120 -28.68 -58.84 28.61
C TYR A 120 -28.99 -60.25 29.14
N LYS A 121 -29.48 -61.17 28.30
CA LYS A 121 -29.71 -62.56 28.70
C LYS A 121 -28.40 -63.32 28.85
N ILE A 122 -27.49 -63.14 27.90
CA ILE A 122 -26.15 -63.74 27.93
C ILE A 122 -25.40 -63.29 29.20
N LEU A 123 -25.47 -62.00 29.52
CA LEU A 123 -24.81 -61.44 30.71
C LEU A 123 -25.34 -62.07 32.00
N LYS A 124 -26.66 -62.26 32.13
CA LYS A 124 -27.27 -62.93 33.29
C LYS A 124 -26.84 -64.40 33.40
N GLU A 125 -26.85 -65.13 32.29
CA GLU A 125 -26.44 -66.54 32.25
C GLU A 125 -24.97 -66.71 32.70
N GLU A 126 -24.07 -65.81 32.27
CA GLU A 126 -22.66 -65.83 32.70
C GLU A 126 -22.49 -65.44 34.18
N GLN A 127 -23.28 -64.49 34.68
CA GLN A 127 -23.28 -64.12 36.10
C GLN A 127 -23.78 -65.23 37.01
N GLU A 128 -24.73 -66.05 36.55
CA GLU A 128 -25.22 -67.20 37.30
C GLU A 128 -24.21 -68.35 37.31
N LYS A 129 -23.49 -68.58 36.21
CA LYS A 129 -22.38 -69.55 36.15
C LYS A 129 -21.22 -69.19 37.07
N LEU A 130 -20.94 -67.90 37.27
CA LEU A 130 -19.89 -67.41 38.17
C LEU A 130 -20.26 -67.54 39.67
N LYS A 131 -21.51 -67.86 39.99
CA LYS A 131 -22.01 -68.01 41.37
C LYS A 131 -22.11 -69.47 41.83
N GLN A 132 -21.82 -70.44 40.95
CA GLN A 132 -21.67 -71.86 41.29
C GLN A 132 -20.19 -72.20 41.49
#